data_AF-U6RK83-F1
#
_entry.id   AF-U6RK83-F1
#
_cell.length_a   1.000
_cell.length_b   1.000
_cell.length_c   1.000
_cell.angle_alpha   90.00
_cell.angle_beta   90.00
_cell.angle_gamma   90.00
#
_symmetry.space_group_name_H-M   'P 1'
#
loop_
_entity.id
_entity.type
_entity.pdbx_description
1 polymer ?
#
loop_
_entity_poly.entity_id
_entity_poly.type
_entity_poly.pdbx_seq_one_letter_code
_entity_poly.pdbx_strand_id
1 'polypeptide(L)' 'MAHPDCIGNCRKCTVLGACPSDLMHCEDCGEEIGPGEGIEIEVEAVDHGRHGTKMITVCVGCYEALYQNEMIEDNF' A
#
# COMPACT_ATOMS: atom_id res chain seq x y z
N MET A 1 -18.94 14.40 17.70
CA MET A 1 -17.49 14.62 17.59
C MET A 1 -16.83 13.27 17.82
N ALA A 2 -16.29 12.65 16.77
CA ALA A 2 -15.54 11.40 16.85
C ALA A 2 -14.09 11.69 17.27
N HIS A 3 -13.44 10.74 17.96
CA HIS A 3 -12.07 10.91 18.46
C HIS A 3 -11.07 10.85 17.28
N PRO A 4 -10.00 11.67 17.31
CA PRO A 4 -8.99 11.80 16.25
C PRO A 4 -8.15 10.56 15.88
N ASP A 5 -8.40 9.37 16.46
CA ASP A 5 -7.54 8.17 16.34
C ASP A 5 -8.34 6.84 16.16
N CYS A 6 -9.34 6.76 15.28
CA CYS A 6 -10.15 5.52 15.10
C CYS A 6 -9.40 4.30 14.48
N ILE A 7 -9.37 3.15 15.16
CA ILE A 7 -8.88 1.84 14.66
C ILE A 7 -10.03 0.86 14.34
N GLY A 8 -11.09 1.37 13.71
CA GLY A 8 -12.41 0.74 13.64
C GLY A 8 -12.43 -0.62 12.94
N ASN A 9 -12.62 -1.68 13.71
CA ASN A 9 -13.32 -2.86 13.21
C ASN A 9 -14.82 -2.54 13.01
N CYS A 10 -15.07 -1.78 11.95
CA CYS A 10 -16.20 -1.69 11.05
C CYS A 10 -17.56 -2.32 11.49
N ARG A 11 -18.44 -1.48 12.04
CA ARG A 11 -19.93 -1.56 12.11
C ARG A 11 -20.54 -0.37 12.87
N LYS A 12 -19.72 0.41 13.60
CA LYS A 12 -20.12 1.60 14.38
C LYS A 12 -19.84 2.95 13.71
N CYS A 13 -18.92 3.03 12.75
CA CYS A 13 -18.65 4.27 12.02
C CYS A 13 -19.64 4.36 10.86
N THR A 14 -20.47 5.39 10.86
CA THR A 14 -21.50 5.62 9.84
C THR A 14 -20.93 6.15 8.51
N VAL A 15 -19.62 6.44 8.47
CA VAL A 15 -18.92 7.02 7.32
C VAL A 15 -17.76 6.10 6.93
N LEU A 16 -17.74 5.67 5.66
CA LEU A 16 -16.63 4.93 5.04
C LEU A 16 -15.36 5.80 4.99
N GLY A 17 -14.20 5.23 5.34
CA GLY A 17 -12.89 5.91 5.28
C GLY A 17 -12.54 6.78 6.50
N ALA A 18 -13.28 6.65 7.61
CA ALA A 18 -13.10 7.48 8.80
C ALA A 18 -12.21 6.87 9.90
N CYS A 19 -11.64 5.67 9.69
CA CYS A 19 -10.76 5.05 10.67
C CYS A 19 -9.29 5.08 10.21
N PRO A 20 -8.38 5.67 11.00
CA PRO A 20 -6.93 5.52 10.89
C PRO A 20 -6.37 4.14 10.52
N SER A 21 -7.04 3.04 10.87
CA SER A 21 -6.63 1.70 10.41
C SER A 21 -6.94 1.42 8.93
N ASP A 22 -7.80 2.23 8.30
CA ASP A 22 -8.07 2.24 6.86
C ASP A 22 -7.08 3.12 6.09
N LEU A 23 -6.26 3.91 6.80
CA LEU A 23 -5.23 4.76 6.21
C LEU A 23 -4.02 3.90 5.88
N MET A 24 -3.98 3.40 4.66
CA MET A 24 -2.79 2.73 4.12
C MET A 24 -1.75 3.79 3.79
N HIS A 25 -0.47 3.44 3.86
CA HIS A 25 0.62 4.32 3.44
C HIS A 25 1.42 3.62 2.36
N CYS A 26 1.90 4.39 1.38
CA CYS A 26 2.81 3.87 0.38
C CYS A 26 4.11 3.43 1.03
N GLU A 27 4.51 2.17 0.77
CA GLU A 27 5.75 1.62 1.32
C GLU A 27 7.03 2.34 0.80
N ASP A 28 6.94 3.02 -0.35
CA ASP A 28 8.10 3.72 -0.93
C ASP A 28 8.21 5.20 -0.51
N CYS A 29 7.10 5.95 -0.60
CA CYS A 29 7.11 7.40 -0.34
C CYS A 29 6.47 7.81 0.99
N GLY A 30 5.76 6.89 1.66
CA GLY A 30 5.07 7.15 2.92
C GLY A 30 3.80 8.00 2.80
N GLU A 31 3.36 8.34 1.60
CA GLU A 31 2.11 9.10 1.38
C GLU A 31 0.89 8.26 1.78
N GLU A 32 -0.13 8.92 2.34
CA GLU A 32 -1.41 8.30 2.66
C GLU A 32 -2.13 7.87 1.38
N ILE A 33 -2.54 6.61 1.34
CA ILE A 33 -3.26 5.98 0.25
C ILE A 33 -4.71 5.83 0.70
N GLY A 34 -5.63 6.38 -0.10
CA GLY A 34 -7.06 6.22 0.15
C GLY A 34 -7.50 4.75 0.04
N PRO A 35 -8.62 4.39 0.69
CA PRO A 35 -9.12 3.02 0.65
C PRO A 35 -9.45 2.60 -0.79
N GLY A 36 -8.73 1.60 -1.29
CA GLY A 36 -8.87 1.08 -2.66
C GLY A 36 -8.03 1.77 -3.72
N GLU A 37 -7.21 2.77 -3.35
CA GLU A 37 -6.29 3.46 -4.27
C GLU A 37 -4.89 2.83 -4.32
N GLY A 38 -4.60 1.92 -3.39
CA GLY A 38 -3.32 1.23 -3.30
C GLY A 38 -3.16 0.14 -4.34
N ILE A 39 -1.95 0.03 -4.90
CA ILE A 39 -1.58 -1.05 -5.81
C ILE A 39 -0.71 -2.05 -5.04
N GLU A 40 -1.13 -3.31 -5.03
CA GLU A 40 -0.37 -4.40 -4.42
C GLU A 40 0.66 -4.95 -5.41
N ILE A 41 1.91 -5.01 -4.99
CA ILE A 41 3.05 -5.46 -5.81
C ILE A 41 3.84 -6.50 -5.04
N GLU A 42 4.26 -7.56 -5.73
CA GLU A 42 5.21 -8.53 -5.20
C GLU A 42 6.64 -8.05 -5.49
N VAL A 43 7.45 -7.86 -4.46
CA VAL A 43 8.86 -7.42 -4.58
C VAL A 43 9.80 -8.41 -3.93
N GLU A 44 11.03 -8.49 -4.44
CA GLU A 44 12.08 -9.28 -3.80
C GLU A 44 12.39 -8.73 -2.41
N ALA A 45 12.52 -9.62 -1.44
CA ALA A 45 12.89 -9.29 -0.07
C ALA A 45 13.91 -10.29 0.45
N VAL A 46 14.86 -9.78 1.23
CA VAL A 46 15.80 -10.61 1.97
C VAL A 46 15.39 -10.61 3.43
N ASP A 47 14.79 -11.70 3.88
CA ASP A 47 14.44 -11.90 5.29
C ASP A 47 15.40 -12.92 5.91
N HIS A 48 16.08 -12.52 6.99
CA HIS A 48 17.01 -13.38 7.72
C HIS A 48 18.09 -14.05 6.84
N GLY A 49 18.51 -13.37 5.77
CA GLY A 49 19.50 -13.88 4.81
C GLY A 49 18.96 -14.88 3.79
N ARG A 50 17.64 -15.08 3.72
CA ARG A 50 16.96 -15.84 2.67
C ARG A 50 16.30 -14.87 1.68
N HIS A 51 16.58 -15.08 0.41
CA HIS A 51 15.86 -14.41 -0.67
C HIS A 51 14.46 -15.01 -0.77
N GLY A 52 13.46 -14.14 -0.78
CA GLY A 52 12.06 -14.45 -1.02
C GLY A 52 11.38 -13.26 -1.64
N THR A 53 10.06 -13.27 -1.61
CA THR A 53 9.23 -12.15 -2.06
C THR A 53 8.32 -11.70 -0.94
N LYS A 54 7.93 -10.43 -0.96
CA LYS A 54 6.91 -9.87 -0.07
C LYS A 54 5.92 -9.05 -0.90
N MET A 55 4.66 -9.06 -0.47
CA MET A 55 3.68 -8.12 -0.98
C MET A 55 3.86 -6.77 -0.30
N ILE A 56 3.88 -5.71 -1.08
CA ILE A 56 3.85 -4.32 -0.62
C ILE A 56 2.67 -3.59 -1.25
N THR A 57 2.21 -2.51 -0.61
CA THR A 57 1.21 -1.61 -1.18
C THR A 57 1.85 -0.25 -1.46
N VAL A 58 1.69 0.26 -2.69
CA VAL A 58 2.25 1.55 -3.11
C VAL A 58 1.20 2.43 -3.75
N CYS A 59 1.47 3.74 -3.80
CA CYS A 59 0.62 4.69 -4.51
C CYS A 59 0.82 4.58 -6.03
N VAL A 60 -0.14 5.10 -6.80
CA VAL A 60 -0.09 5.09 -8.28
C VAL A 60 1.19 5.74 -8.81
N GLY A 61 1.63 6.87 -8.21
CA GLY A 61 2.83 7.55 -8.66
C GLY A 61 4.11 6.72 -8.50
N CYS A 62 4.26 6.03 -7.36
CA CYS A 62 5.39 5.12 -7.15
C CYS A 62 5.31 3.89 -8.04
N TYR A 63 4.10 3.34 -8.25
CA TYR A 63 3.89 2.24 -9.19
C TYR A 63 4.37 2.60 -10.60
N GLU A 64 3.92 3.72 -11.15
CA GLU A 64 4.28 4.15 -12.50
C GLU A 64 5.77 4.48 -12.62
N ALA A 65 6.36 5.09 -11.59
CA ALA A 65 7.76 5.51 -11.61
C ALA A 65 8.75 4.34 -11.46
N LEU A 66 8.45 3.37 -10.59
CA LEU A 66 9.41 2.35 -10.14
C LEU A 66 9.12 0.96 -10.71
N TYR A 67 7.86 0.60 -10.95
CA TYR A 67 7.46 -0.78 -11.23
C TYR A 67 6.84 -0.98 -12.62
N GLN A 68 6.17 0.03 -13.16
CA GLN A 68 5.57 -0.07 -14.49
C GLN A 68 6.61 -0.10 -15.62
N ASN A 69 7.79 0.50 -15.40
CA ASN A 69 8.87 0.53 -16.39
C ASN A 69 9.67 -0.79 -16.48
N GLU A 70 9.61 -1.66 -15.46
CA GLU A 70 10.34 -2.93 -15.47
C GLU A 70 9.60 -4.05 -16.26
N MET A 71 8.33 -3.85 -16.63
CA MET A 71 7.59 -4.81 -17.47
C MET A 71 7.92 -4.72 -18.98
N ILE A 72 8.90 -3.90 -19.37
CA ILE A 72 9.35 -3.71 -20.77
C ILE A 72 10.77 -4.27 -20.98
N GLU A 73 11.24 -5.26 -20.22
CA GLU A 73 12.49 -5.97 -20.56
C GLU A 73 12.34 -7.50 -20.44
N ASP A 74 11.37 -8.06 -21.15
CA ASP A 74 11.33 -9.51 -21.46
C ASP A 74 10.90 -9.76 -22.91
N ASN A 75 11.56 -9.05 -23.84
CA ASN A 75 11.51 -9.35 -25.27
C ASN A 75 12.84 -8.96 -25.94
N PHE A 76 13.89 -9.73 -25.70
CA PHE A 76 15.02 -9.84 -26.65
C PHE A 76 15.66 -11.23 -26.61
#